data_AF-A0A847DFT6-F1
#
_entry.id   AF-A0A847DFT6-F1
#
_cell.length_a   1.000
_cell.length_b   1.000
_cell.length_c   1.000
_cell.angle_alpha   90.00
_cell.angle_beta   90.00
_cell.angle_gamma   90.00
#
_symmetry.space_group_name_H-M   'P 1'
#
loop_
_entity.id
_entity.type
_entity.pdbx_description
1 polymer ?
#
loop_
_entity_poly.entity_id
_entity_poly.type
_entity_poly.pdbx_seq_one_letter_code
_entity_poly.pdbx_strand_id
1 'polypeptide(L)'
;MKVQNINTEFLIPSKIGKKNEESGMSFQNTLKELVSNVNAQMKESDRLTRDFAAGKNNDIHNVMIASEKAGISMRFLLQIRNKLLDAYQEIMRMSF
;
A
#
# COMPACT_ATOMS: atom_id res chain seq x y z
N MET A 1 1.47 -19.72 -67.14
CA MET A 1 0.57 -19.27 -66.05
C MET A 1 1.05 -19.97 -64.79
N LYS A 2 1.74 -19.23 -63.89
CA LYS A 2 2.44 -19.79 -62.73
C LYS A 2 1.50 -19.86 -61.54
N VAL A 3 1.52 -21.03 -60.91
CA VAL A 3 0.92 -21.41 -59.63
C VAL A 3 1.01 -20.30 -58.58
N GLN A 4 -0.11 -20.04 -57.90
CA GLN A 4 -0.13 -19.29 -56.65
C GLN A 4 -0.69 -20.18 -55.55
N ASN A 5 0.17 -20.34 -54.57
CA ASN A 5 0.09 -21.14 -53.36
C ASN A 5 -1.04 -20.63 -52.45
N ILE A 6 -2.04 -21.47 -52.17
CA ILE A 6 -3.11 -21.13 -51.23
C ILE A 6 -2.64 -21.54 -49.83
N ASN A 7 -1.78 -20.71 -49.25
CA ASN A 7 -1.49 -20.77 -47.83
C ASN A 7 -2.71 -20.23 -47.09
N THR A 8 -3.60 -21.12 -46.65
CA THR A 8 -4.53 -20.85 -45.54
C THR A 8 -3.72 -20.68 -44.27
N GLU A 9 -3.13 -19.50 -44.12
CA GLU A 9 -2.63 -19.01 -42.84
C GLU A 9 -3.85 -18.56 -42.05
N PHE A 10 -4.55 -19.53 -41.48
CA PHE A 10 -5.47 -19.32 -40.38
C PHE A 10 -4.63 -18.69 -39.26
N LEU A 11 -4.71 -17.36 -39.18
CA LEU A 11 -4.14 -16.56 -38.11
C LEU A 11 -4.76 -17.06 -36.81
N ILE A 12 -4.11 -18.03 -36.16
CA ILE A 12 -4.24 -18.23 -34.73
C ILE A 12 -3.59 -16.97 -34.16
N PRO A 13 -4.31 -16.02 -33.53
CA PRO A 13 -3.64 -15.09 -32.65
C PRO A 13 -3.12 -15.90 -31.47
N SER A 14 -1.91 -16.45 -31.63
CA SER A 14 -1.03 -16.82 -30.52
C SER A 14 -0.53 -15.52 -29.90
N LYS A 15 -1.47 -14.80 -29.29
CA LYS A 15 -1.27 -13.88 -28.21
C LYS A 15 -2.36 -14.16 -27.18
N ILE A 16 -2.29 -15.35 -26.59
CA ILE A 16 -2.45 -15.42 -25.14
C ILE A 16 -1.21 -14.71 -24.58
N GLY A 17 -1.21 -13.38 -24.72
CA GLY A 17 -0.38 -12.56 -23.89
C GLY A 17 -0.76 -12.96 -22.48
N LYS A 18 0.21 -13.50 -21.75
CA LYS A 18 0.18 -13.53 -20.29
C LYS A 18 -0.04 -12.09 -19.85
N LYS A 19 -1.29 -11.65 -19.81
CA LYS A 19 -1.73 -10.59 -18.93
C LYS A 19 -1.80 -11.27 -17.58
N ASN A 20 -0.62 -11.52 -17.01
CA ASN A 20 -0.47 -11.61 -15.57
C ASN A 20 -0.76 -10.20 -15.05
N GLU A 21 -2.02 -9.79 -15.10
CA GLU A 21 -2.57 -8.74 -14.24
C GLU A 21 -2.88 -9.36 -12.87
N GLU A 22 -1.97 -10.18 -12.38
CA GLU A 22 -1.79 -10.43 -10.96
C GLU A 22 -0.64 -9.54 -10.47
N SER A 23 -0.79 -8.25 -10.68
CA SER A 23 -0.14 -7.26 -9.85
C SER A 23 -1.23 -6.48 -9.12
N GLY A 24 -2.20 -7.21 -8.55
CA GLY A 24 -2.86 -6.74 -7.35
C GLY A 24 -1.76 -6.38 -6.37
N MET A 25 -1.73 -5.13 -5.95
CA MET A 25 -0.68 -4.56 -5.11
C MET A 25 -0.31 -5.56 -4.01
N SER A 26 0.92 -6.09 -4.04
CA SER A 26 1.35 -7.10 -3.07
C SER A 26 1.07 -6.58 -1.67
N PHE A 27 0.51 -7.43 -0.80
CA PHE A 27 0.19 -7.07 0.58
C PHE A 27 1.37 -6.36 1.29
N GLN A 28 2.60 -6.81 1.01
CA GLN A 28 3.83 -6.20 1.50
C GLN A 28 3.98 -4.74 1.05
N ASN A 29 3.66 -4.44 -0.21
CA ASN A 29 3.72 -3.08 -0.76
C ASN A 29 2.67 -2.19 -0.09
N THR A 30 1.44 -2.67 0.05
CA THR A 30 0.36 -1.95 0.74
C THR A 30 0.71 -1.67 2.20
N LEU A 31 1.24 -2.66 2.92
CA LEU A 31 1.68 -2.49 4.30
C LEU A 31 2.84 -1.49 4.41
N LYS A 32 3.81 -1.56 3.51
CA LYS A 32 4.94 -0.64 3.46
C LYS A 32 4.47 0.80 3.21
N GLU A 33 3.52 0.98 2.30
CA GLU A 33 2.91 2.28 2.02
C GLU A 33 2.14 2.80 3.24
N LEU A 34 1.37 1.94 3.92
CA LEU A 34 0.64 2.30 5.13
C LEU A 34 1.58 2.80 6.24
N VAL A 35 2.66 2.07 6.51
CA VAL A 35 3.69 2.45 7.49
C VAL A 35 4.34 3.78 7.11
N SER A 36 4.67 3.96 5.83
CA SER A 36 5.25 5.21 5.33
C SER A 36 4.29 6.39 5.51
N ASN A 37 3.00 6.19 5.24
CA ASN A 37 1.96 7.20 5.42
C ASN A 37 1.77 7.60 6.88
N VAL A 38 1.74 6.63 7.81
CA VAL A 38 1.67 6.93 9.25
C VAL A 38 2.89 7.73 9.71
N ASN A 39 4.09 7.34 9.28
CA ASN A 39 5.32 8.08 9.60
C ASN A 39 5.30 9.52 9.05
N ALA A 40 4.78 9.71 7.82
CA ALA A 40 4.61 11.05 7.25
C ALA A 40 3.63 11.90 8.08
N GLN A 41 2.51 11.31 8.52
CA GLN A 41 1.52 11.98 9.38
C GLN A 41 2.10 12.37 10.74
N MET A 42 2.90 11.50 11.36
CA MET A 42 3.59 11.80 12.61
C MET A 42 4.57 12.98 12.44
N LYS A 43 5.40 12.96 11.39
CA LYS A 43 6.33 14.06 11.10
C LYS A 43 5.64 15.37 10.83
N GLU A 44 4.48 15.33 10.16
CA GLU A 44 3.69 16.53 9.90
C GLU A 44 3.08 17.09 11.19
N SER A 45 2.52 16.25 12.06
CA SER A 45 2.06 16.66 13.40
C SER A 45 3.19 17.30 14.21
N ASP A 46 4.39 16.71 14.20
CA ASP A 46 5.56 17.28 14.86
C ASP A 46 5.97 18.64 14.27
N ARG A 47 5.91 18.76 12.93
CA ARG A 47 6.22 20.02 12.23
C ARG A 47 5.24 21.11 12.62
N LEU A 48 3.94 20.83 12.56
CA LEU A 48 2.89 21.76 12.93
C LEU A 48 3.01 22.17 14.40
N THR A 49 3.32 21.23 15.29
CA THR A 49 3.56 21.51 16.72
C THR A 49 4.74 22.46 16.91
N ARG A 50 5.86 22.23 16.21
CA ARG A 50 7.02 23.12 16.26
C ARG A 50 6.74 24.50 15.68
N ASP A 51 6.04 24.56 14.55
CA ASP A 51 5.68 25.83 13.90
C ASP A 51 4.71 26.65 14.77
N PHE A 52 3.79 25.98 15.48
CA PHE A 52 2.92 26.60 16.47
C PHE A 52 3.71 27.12 17.69
N ALA A 53 4.58 26.29 18.27
CA ALA A 53 5.42 26.68 19.41
C ALA A 53 6.40 27.83 19.05
N ALA A 54 6.83 27.91 17.79
CA ALA A 54 7.67 28.98 17.27
C ALA A 54 6.89 30.26 16.90
N GLY A 55 5.57 30.29 17.09
CA GLY A 55 4.72 31.43 16.76
C GLY A 55 4.54 31.70 15.26
N LYS A 56 4.96 30.76 14.40
CA LYS A 56 4.85 30.90 12.93
C LYS A 56 3.45 30.60 12.41
N ASN A 57 2.70 29.77 13.11
CA ASN A 57 1.33 29.39 12.78
C ASN A 57 0.45 29.48 14.02
N ASN A 58 -0.59 30.30 14.00
CA ASN A 58 -1.53 30.46 15.11
C ASN A 58 -2.67 29.43 15.11
N ASP A 59 -2.62 28.44 14.20
CA ASP A 59 -3.70 27.49 14.01
C ASP A 59 -3.48 26.22 14.84
N ILE A 60 -3.80 26.32 16.12
CA ILE A 60 -3.78 25.20 17.08
C ILE A 60 -4.72 24.05 16.65
N HIS A 61 -5.78 24.35 15.89
CA HIS A 61 -6.71 23.34 15.43
C HIS A 61 -6.04 22.36 14.46
N ASN A 62 -5.21 22.85 13.55
CA ASN A 62 -4.45 22.00 12.63
C ASN A 62 -3.46 21.08 13.37
N VAL A 63 -2.79 21.59 14.40
CA VAL A 63 -1.89 20.79 15.25
C VAL A 63 -2.66 19.67 15.94
N MET A 64 -3.80 20.00 16.55
CA MET A 64 -4.64 19.04 17.26
C MET A 64 -5.19 17.97 16.31
N ILE A 65 -5.73 18.37 15.15
CA ILE A 65 -6.26 17.45 14.14
C ILE A 65 -5.16 16.53 13.61
N ALA A 66 -3.98 17.08 13.29
CA ALA A 66 -2.86 16.29 12.79
C ALA A 66 -2.39 15.27 13.83
N SER A 67 -2.33 15.66 15.10
CA SER A 67 -1.93 14.79 16.21
C SER A 67 -2.94 13.66 16.45
N GLU A 68 -4.24 13.97 16.45
CA GLU A 68 -5.29 12.96 16.57
C GLU A 68 -5.29 11.99 15.40
N LYS A 69 -5.13 12.50 14.17
CA LYS A 69 -5.03 11.69 12.96
C LYS A 69 -3.85 10.72 13.04
N ALA A 70 -2.66 11.23 13.36
CA ALA A 70 -1.47 10.40 13.52
C ALA A 70 -1.66 9.33 14.62
N GLY A 71 -2.29 9.71 15.74
CA GLY A 71 -2.59 8.80 16.84
C GLY A 71 -3.55 7.66 16.45
N ILE A 72 -4.66 7.98 15.77
CA ILE A 72 -5.62 6.98 15.29
C ILE A 72 -4.95 6.04 14.27
N SER A 73 -4.23 6.60 13.29
CA SER A 73 -3.57 5.82 12.24
C SER A 73 -2.48 4.90 12.82
N MET A 74 -1.75 5.34 13.84
CA MET A 74 -0.78 4.49 14.55
C MET A 74 -1.45 3.33 15.30
N ARG A 75 -2.56 3.60 16.02
CA ARG A 75 -3.32 2.53 16.70
C ARG A 75 -3.82 1.49 15.71
N PHE A 76 -4.32 1.93 14.55
CA PHE A 76 -4.75 1.04 13.48
C PHE A 76 -3.59 0.19 12.95
N LEU A 77 -2.42 0.79 12.71
CA LEU A 77 -1.23 0.05 12.26
C LEU A 77 -0.80 -1.02 13.28
N LEU A 78 -0.86 -0.70 14.59
CA LEU A 78 -0.56 -1.68 15.65
C LEU A 78 -1.54 -2.86 15.63
N GLN A 79 -2.82 -2.62 15.37
CA GLN A 79 -3.80 -3.70 15.21
C GLN A 79 -3.46 -4.59 14.01
N ILE A 80 -3.10 -4.00 12.87
CA ILE A 80 -2.65 -4.76 11.69
C ILE A 80 -1.41 -5.59 12.04
N ARG A 81 -0.41 -4.99 12.68
CA ARG A 81 0.81 -5.69 13.12
C ARG A 81 0.45 -6.91 13.98
N ASN A 82 -0.42 -6.74 14.97
CA ASN A 82 -0.84 -7.84 15.84
C ASN A 82 -1.55 -8.94 15.05
N LYS A 83 -2.48 -8.58 14.14
CA LYS A 83 -3.17 -9.56 13.30
C LYS A 83 -2.25 -10.33 12.37
N LEU A 84 -1.18 -9.71 11.88
CA LEU A 84 -0.17 -10.41 11.09
C LEU A 84 0.67 -11.39 11.91
N LEU A 85 1.03 -11.01 13.14
CA LEU A 85 1.70 -11.90 14.06
C LEU A 85 0.80 -13.08 14.44
N ASP A 86 -0.48 -12.83 14.72
CA ASP A 86 -1.47 -13.86 15.01
C ASP A 86 -1.60 -14.83 13.82
N ALA A 87 -1.74 -14.31 12.59
CA ALA A 87 -1.85 -15.12 11.39
C ALA A 87 -0.59 -15.97 11.15
N TYR A 88 0.60 -15.41 11.40
CA TYR A 88 1.85 -16.16 11.34
C TYR A 88 1.90 -17.28 12.38
N GLN A 89 1.51 -16.99 13.63
CA GLN A 89 1.44 -17.98 14.70
C GLN A 89 0.43 -19.10 14.41
N GLU A 90 -0.73 -18.76 13.83
CA GLU A 90 -1.76 -19.74 13.45
C GLU A 90 -1.24 -20.73 12.40
N ILE A 91 -0.57 -20.23 11.35
CA ILE A 91 0.04 -21.08 10.30
C ILE A 91 1.07 -22.04 10.92
N MET A 92 1.88 -21.55 11.85
CA MET A 92 2.85 -22.39 12.56
C MET A 92 2.17 -23.45 13.41
N ARG A 93 1.01 -23.15 14.01
CA ARG A 93 0.26 -24.10 14.85
C ARG A 93 -0.50 -25.16 14.03
N MET A 94 -0.94 -24.85 12.81
CA MET A 94 -1.60 -25.83 11.92
C MET A 94 -0.64 -26.89 11.35
N SER A 95 0.67 -26.66 11.44
CA SER A 95 1.70 -27.53 10.83
C SER A 95 2.23 -28.62 11.77
N PHE A 96 1.65 -28.77 12.98
CA PHE A 96 2.01 -29.76 13.99
C PHE A 96 0.81 -30.61 14.41
#